data_AF-A0A2V2PRK3-F1
#
_entry.id   AF-A0A2V2PRK3-F1
#
_cell.length_a   1.000
_cell.length_b   1.000
_cell.length_c   1.000
_cell.angle_alpha   90.00
_cell.angle_beta   90.00
_cell.angle_gamma   90.00
#
_symmetry.space_group_name_H-M   'P 1'
#
loop_
_entity.id
_entity.type
_entity.pdbx_description
1 polymer ?
#
loop_
_entity_poly.entity_id
_entity_poly.type
_entity_poly.pdbx_seq_one_letter_code
_entity_poly.pdbx_strand_id
1 'polypeptide(L)'
;YRSLTAALPPDAAADMNAEGFTVAMTRTRGRELEDAAGDLRALLENPPGLAGLPVTVVSAGRVSPGMPKAVRERATVSHAYRARRSPHGRHVVLPEADHMVVTTSAAELAEEIRRLALRGR
;
A
#
# COMPACT_ATOMS: atom_id res chain seq x y z
N TYR A 1 -10.23 -6.35 -14.00
CA TYR A 1 -10.74 -5.68 -12.78
C TYR A 1 -12.01 -6.27 -12.19
N ARG A 2 -12.73 -7.19 -12.86
CA ARG A 2 -13.97 -7.81 -12.31
C ARG A 2 -13.77 -8.48 -10.93
N SER A 3 -12.63 -9.13 -10.70
CA SER A 3 -12.29 -9.72 -9.41
C SER A 3 -12.09 -8.68 -8.31
N LEU A 4 -11.57 -7.49 -8.64
CA LEU A 4 -11.37 -6.40 -7.71
C LEU A 4 -12.71 -5.79 -7.28
N THR A 5 -13.56 -5.43 -8.25
CA THR A 5 -14.88 -4.84 -7.97
C THR A 5 -15.78 -5.78 -7.17
N ALA A 6 -15.66 -7.09 -7.39
CA ALA A 6 -16.43 -8.10 -6.63
C ALA A 6 -15.96 -8.25 -5.17
N ALA A 7 -14.73 -7.85 -4.86
CA ALA A 7 -14.19 -7.90 -3.49
C ALA A 7 -14.48 -6.62 -2.69
N LEU A 8 -15.01 -5.58 -3.34
CA LEU A 8 -15.32 -4.30 -2.70
C LEU A 8 -16.74 -4.31 -2.10
N PRO A 9 -16.96 -3.56 -1.00
CA PRO A 9 -18.30 -3.21 -0.55
C PRO A 9 -19.13 -2.54 -1.66
N PRO A 10 -20.49 -2.64 -1.62
CA PRO A 10 -21.33 -2.20 -2.74
C PRO A 10 -21.15 -0.73 -3.16
N ASP A 11 -20.94 0.17 -2.21
CA ASP A 11 -20.66 1.59 -2.44
C ASP A 11 -19.30 1.78 -3.12
N ALA A 12 -18.23 1.22 -2.56
CA ALA A 12 -16.89 1.28 -3.16
C ALA A 12 -16.82 0.61 -4.55
N ALA A 13 -17.60 -0.45 -4.77
CA ALA A 13 -17.73 -1.08 -6.07
C ALA A 13 -18.46 -0.17 -7.08
N ALA A 14 -19.49 0.57 -6.65
CA ALA A 14 -20.18 1.53 -7.50
C ALA A 14 -19.24 2.67 -7.92
N ASP A 15 -18.48 3.24 -6.98
CA ASP A 15 -17.50 4.30 -7.25
C ASP A 15 -16.42 3.82 -8.24
N MET A 16 -15.86 2.63 -8.00
CA MET A 16 -14.87 2.02 -8.90
C MET A 16 -15.43 1.81 -10.31
N ASN A 17 -16.70 1.41 -10.45
CA ASN A 17 -17.33 1.26 -11.77
C ASN A 17 -17.59 2.61 -12.46
N ALA A 18 -17.94 3.65 -11.69
CA ALA A 18 -18.20 4.98 -12.21
C ALA A 18 -16.92 5.68 -12.69
N GLU A 19 -15.82 5.54 -11.95
CA GLU A 19 -14.62 6.36 -12.14
C GLU A 19 -13.39 5.56 -12.60
N GLY A 20 -13.26 4.32 -12.11
CA GLY A 20 -12.07 3.50 -12.22
C GLY A 20 -11.78 2.92 -13.60
N PHE A 21 -12.68 3.07 -14.57
CA PHE A 21 -12.53 2.52 -15.93
C PHE A 21 -12.75 3.57 -17.03
N THR A 22 -12.46 4.84 -16.72
CA THR A 22 -12.62 5.95 -17.67
C THR A 22 -11.32 6.25 -18.43
N VAL A 23 -11.45 6.93 -19.58
CA VAL A 23 -10.29 7.48 -20.32
C VAL A 23 -9.56 8.51 -19.46
N ALA A 24 -10.31 9.31 -18.70
CA ALA A 24 -9.73 10.29 -17.79
C ALA A 24 -8.84 9.62 -16.74
N MET A 25 -9.31 8.56 -16.07
CA MET A 25 -8.52 7.76 -15.14
C MET A 25 -7.23 7.25 -15.81
N THR A 26 -7.35 6.66 -17.00
CA THR A 26 -6.18 6.11 -17.72
C THR A 26 -5.14 7.19 -18.03
N ARG A 27 -5.58 8.39 -18.44
CA ARG A 27 -4.69 9.53 -18.70
C ARG A 27 -4.00 10.01 -17.43
N THR A 28 -4.75 10.16 -16.33
CA THR A 28 -4.20 10.56 -15.03
C THR A 28 -3.16 9.56 -14.57
N ARG A 29 -3.48 8.25 -14.59
CA ARG A 29 -2.54 7.20 -14.23
C ARG A 29 -1.29 7.20 -15.12
N GLY A 30 -1.44 7.48 -16.42
CA GLY A 30 -0.32 7.62 -17.33
C GLY A 30 0.64 8.76 -16.93
N ARG A 31 0.08 9.89 -16.49
CA ARG A 31 0.85 11.05 -16.01
C ARG A 31 1.54 10.76 -14.67
N GLU A 32 0.86 10.09 -13.75
CA GLU A 32 1.45 9.68 -12.45
C GLU A 32 2.61 8.69 -12.60
N LEU A 33 2.63 7.92 -13.70
CA LEU A 33 3.66 6.91 -13.95
C LEU A 33 4.74 7.37 -14.94
N GLU A 34 4.67 8.61 -15.44
CA GLU A 34 5.56 9.14 -16.49
C GLU A 34 7.05 9.07 -16.07
N ASP A 35 7.37 9.39 -14.80
CA ASP A 35 8.70 9.19 -14.21
C ASP A 35 8.65 8.71 -12.76
N ALA A 36 7.88 7.65 -12.50
CA ALA A 36 7.75 7.09 -11.15
C ALA A 36 9.12 6.69 -10.53
N ALA A 37 10.11 6.30 -11.35
CA ALA A 37 11.44 5.96 -10.86
C ALA A 37 12.25 7.20 -10.45
N GLY A 38 12.18 8.29 -11.21
CA GLY A 38 12.78 9.58 -10.84
C GLY A 38 12.16 10.11 -9.55
N ASP A 39 10.83 10.09 -9.45
CA ASP A 39 10.11 10.52 -8.24
C ASP A 39 10.53 9.74 -6.99
N LEU A 40 10.66 8.41 -7.10
CA LEU A 40 11.14 7.58 -6.00
C LEU A 40 12.60 7.90 -5.61
N ARG A 41 13.49 8.21 -6.57
CA ARG A 41 14.85 8.64 -6.27
C ARG A 41 14.87 9.98 -5.55
N ALA A 42 14.07 10.94 -6.01
CA ALA A 42 13.94 12.25 -5.37
C ALA A 42 13.48 12.13 -3.91
N LEU A 43 12.56 11.21 -3.60
CA LEU A 43 12.12 10.91 -2.23
C LEU A 43 13.21 10.24 -1.37
N LEU A 44 14.14 9.50 -1.97
CA LEU A 44 15.28 8.93 -1.25
C LEU A 44 16.35 9.97 -0.94
N GLU A 45 16.59 10.89 -1.88
CA GLU A 45 17.54 11.99 -1.75
C GLU A 45 17.04 13.06 -0.76
N ASN A 46 15.74 13.36 -0.81
CA ASN A 46 15.08 14.37 0.01
C ASN A 46 13.90 13.75 0.78
N PRO A 47 14.16 12.88 1.77
CA PRO A 47 13.08 12.20 2.48
C PRO A 47 12.25 13.21 3.28
N PRO A 48 10.90 13.10 3.24
CA PRO A 48 10.05 13.96 4.06
C PRO A 48 10.37 13.76 5.53
N GLY A 49 10.48 14.88 6.26
CA GLY A 49 10.63 14.86 7.72
C GLY A 49 9.35 14.32 8.35
N LEU A 50 9.38 13.07 8.84
CA LEU A 50 8.22 12.45 9.45
C LEU A 50 7.95 12.93 10.89
N ALA A 51 8.73 13.88 11.42
CA ALA A 51 8.45 14.64 12.65
C ALA A 51 7.97 13.82 13.88
N GLY A 52 8.38 12.56 14.03
CA GLY A 52 7.90 11.69 15.10
C GLY A 52 6.47 11.16 14.92
N LEU A 53 5.88 11.30 13.73
CA LEU A 53 4.60 10.68 13.39
C LEU A 53 4.70 9.15 13.59
N PRO A 54 3.68 8.52 14.18
CA PRO A 54 3.63 7.07 14.26
C PRO A 54 3.46 6.50 12.85
N VAL A 55 4.26 5.49 12.53
CA VAL A 55 4.29 4.87 11.21
C VAL A 55 4.11 3.37 11.36
N THR A 56 3.10 2.80 10.71
CA THR A 56 2.98 1.35 10.54
C THR A 56 3.14 1.01 9.07
N VAL A 57 4.15 0.21 8.75
CA VAL A 57 4.36 -0.34 7.40
C VAL A 57 3.78 -1.74 7.37
N VAL A 58 2.87 -2.01 6.44
CA VAL A 58 2.21 -3.31 6.29
C VAL A 58 2.73 -4.00 5.02
N SER A 59 3.27 -5.21 5.16
CA SER A 59 3.63 -6.10 4.07
C SER A 59 2.53 -7.11 3.81
N ALA A 60 2.25 -7.35 2.53
CA ALA A 60 1.59 -8.58 2.10
C ALA A 60 2.49 -9.80 2.34
N GLY A 61 1.90 -10.96 2.66
CA GLY A 61 2.60 -12.22 2.86
C GLY A 61 2.66 -13.09 1.61
N ARG A 62 1.63 -13.04 0.75
CA ARG A 62 1.51 -13.85 -0.45
C ARG A 62 2.21 -13.21 -1.65
N VAL A 63 2.65 -14.07 -2.57
CA VAL A 63 3.07 -13.65 -3.92
C VAL A 63 1.87 -13.14 -4.73
N SER A 64 2.14 -12.37 -5.77
CA SER A 64 1.11 -11.87 -6.69
C SER A 64 1.63 -11.86 -8.13
N PRO A 65 0.77 -11.70 -9.14
CA PRO A 65 1.23 -11.48 -10.51
C PRO A 65 2.27 -10.35 -10.57
N GLY A 66 3.41 -10.61 -11.21
CA GLY A 66 4.53 -9.67 -11.27
C GLY A 66 5.41 -9.59 -10.00
N MET A 67 5.08 -10.32 -8.92
CA MET A 67 5.83 -10.30 -7.67
C MET A 67 6.11 -11.72 -7.14
N PRO A 68 7.10 -12.43 -7.70
CA PRO A 68 7.47 -13.77 -7.24
C PRO A 68 8.08 -13.73 -5.83
N LYS A 69 8.25 -14.91 -5.23
CA LYS A 69 8.71 -15.09 -3.84
C LYS A 69 9.96 -14.26 -3.49
N ALA A 70 11.00 -14.32 -4.32
CA ALA A 70 12.23 -13.55 -4.08
C ALA A 70 12.00 -12.03 -4.06
N VAL A 71 11.09 -11.52 -4.91
CA VAL A 71 10.73 -10.09 -4.92
C VAL A 71 9.89 -9.75 -3.67
N ARG A 72 8.96 -10.62 -3.28
CA ARG A 72 8.18 -10.47 -2.04
C ARG A 72 9.08 -10.40 -0.80
N GLU A 73 10.06 -11.29 -0.69
CA GLU A 73 11.03 -11.31 0.40
C GLU A 73 11.84 -10.01 0.46
N ARG A 74 12.37 -9.56 -0.68
CA ARG A 74 13.11 -8.29 -0.79
C ARG A 74 12.24 -7.08 -0.41
N ALA A 75 10.99 -7.04 -0.85
CA ALA A 75 10.06 -5.99 -0.48
C ALA A 75 9.76 -5.99 1.03
N THR A 76 9.54 -7.16 1.62
CA THR A 76 9.34 -7.27 3.07
C THR A 76 10.55 -6.81 3.87
N VAL A 77 11.77 -7.13 3.43
CA VAL A 77 13.00 -6.60 4.04
C VAL A 77 13.08 -5.08 3.90
N SER A 78 12.76 -4.54 2.73
CA SER A 78 12.72 -3.08 2.49
C SER A 78 11.70 -2.38 3.38
N HIS A 79 10.50 -2.94 3.53
CA HIS A 79 9.46 -2.44 4.44
C HIS A 79 9.91 -2.45 5.90
N ALA A 80 10.50 -3.54 6.35
CA ALA A 80 11.05 -3.66 7.70
C ALA A 80 12.14 -2.60 7.94
N TYR A 81 13.02 -2.39 6.95
CA TYR A 81 14.03 -1.34 7.00
C TYR A 81 13.38 0.05 7.13
N ARG A 82 12.38 0.37 6.30
CA ARG A 82 11.71 1.68 6.33
C ARG A 82 11.00 1.94 7.66
N ALA A 83 10.31 0.95 8.21
CA ALA A 83 9.70 1.07 9.54
C ALA A 83 10.76 1.44 10.60
N ARG A 84 11.92 0.77 10.61
CA ARG A 84 13.02 1.06 11.54
C ARG A 84 13.63 2.46 11.39
N ARG A 85 13.38 3.18 10.29
CA ARG A 85 13.84 4.57 10.11
C ARG A 85 12.93 5.61 10.77
N SER A 86 11.75 5.20 11.23
CA SER A 86 10.81 6.08 11.93
C SER A 86 10.91 5.84 13.44
N PRO A 87 11.01 6.89 14.29
CA PRO A 87 11.15 6.72 15.74
C PRO A 87 10.07 5.85 16.40
N HIS A 88 8.83 5.94 15.90
CA HIS A 88 7.68 5.14 16.34
C HIS A 88 7.23 4.17 15.25
N GLY A 89 8.18 3.67 14.46
CA GLY A 89 7.93 2.78 13.35
C GLY A 89 7.61 1.36 13.77
N ARG A 90 6.59 0.77 13.15
CA ARG A 90 6.23 -0.64 13.28
C ARG A 90 6.13 -1.30 11.91
N HIS A 91 6.54 -2.55 11.83
CA HIS A 91 6.37 -3.39 10.65
C HIS A 91 5.45 -4.55 10.97
N VAL A 92 4.50 -4.83 10.07
CA VAL A 92 3.53 -5.92 10.19
C VAL A 92 3.51 -6.68 8.87
N VAL A 93 3.45 -8.01 8.93
CA VAL A 93 3.18 -8.85 7.76
C VAL A 93 1.81 -9.46 7.92
N LEU A 94 0.95 -9.29 6.90
CA LEU A 94 -0.34 -9.96 6.81
C LEU A 94 -0.17 -11.22 5.95
N PRO A 95 -0.10 -12.43 6.56
CA PRO A 95 0.34 -13.64 5.87
C PRO A 95 -0.54 -14.00 4.68
N GLU A 96 -1.85 -13.78 4.79
CA GLU A 96 -2.82 -14.12 3.75
C GLU A 96 -3.08 -13.01 2.73
N ALA A 97 -2.49 -11.83 2.92
CA ALA A 97 -2.65 -10.73 1.97
C ALA A 97 -1.76 -10.93 0.74
N ASP A 98 -2.27 -10.59 -0.44
CA ASP A 98 -1.44 -10.35 -1.64
C ASP A 98 -1.17 -8.84 -1.81
N HIS A 99 -0.58 -8.41 -2.94
CA HIS A 99 -0.33 -6.99 -3.21
C HIS A 99 -1.55 -6.07 -3.10
N MET A 100 -2.77 -6.61 -3.28
CA MET A 100 -4.04 -5.91 -3.08
C MET A 100 -4.52 -6.04 -1.63
N VAL A 101 -3.65 -5.72 -0.67
CA VAL A 101 -3.91 -5.83 0.78
C VAL A 101 -5.26 -5.24 1.18
N VAL A 102 -5.61 -4.10 0.59
CA VAL A 102 -6.86 -3.36 0.84
C VAL A 102 -8.13 -4.16 0.52
N THR A 103 -8.04 -5.19 -0.32
CA THR A 103 -9.16 -6.08 -0.63
C THR A 103 -8.95 -7.51 -0.14
N THR A 104 -7.71 -8.00 -0.02
CA THR A 104 -7.45 -9.39 0.40
C THR A 104 -7.40 -9.59 1.91
N SER A 105 -7.16 -8.52 2.67
CA SER A 105 -7.07 -8.56 4.14
C SER A 105 -7.57 -7.24 4.75
N ALA A 106 -8.73 -6.80 4.27
CA ALA A 106 -9.31 -5.51 4.63
C ALA A 106 -9.57 -5.39 6.14
N ALA A 107 -10.05 -6.45 6.78
CA ALA A 107 -10.34 -6.47 8.22
C ALA A 107 -9.06 -6.33 9.06
N GLU A 108 -8.02 -7.08 8.72
CA GLU A 108 -6.72 -7.04 9.39
C GLU A 108 -6.04 -5.69 9.18
N LEU A 109 -6.11 -5.13 7.97
CA LEU A 109 -5.60 -3.79 7.68
C LEU A 109 -6.36 -2.71 8.47
N ALA A 110 -7.69 -2.78 8.52
CA ALA A 110 -8.52 -1.84 9.28
C ALA A 110 -8.18 -1.87 10.78
N GLU A 111 -7.91 -3.06 11.31
CA GLU A 111 -7.49 -3.23 12.70
C GLU A 111 -6.08 -2.64 12.95
N GLU A 112 -5.16 -2.72 11.98
CA GLU A 112 -3.88 -2.01 12.07
C GLU A 112 -4.02 -0.48 12.03
N ILE A 113 -4.94 0.03 11.21
CA ILE A 113 -5.28 1.46 11.16
C ILE A 113 -5.86 1.90 12.52
N ARG A 114 -6.77 1.11 13.09
CA ARG A 114 -7.36 1.40 14.42
C ARG A 114 -6.28 1.41 15.51
N ARG A 115 -5.35 0.45 15.49
CA ARG A 115 -4.20 0.43 16.42
C ARG A 115 -3.32 1.67 16.27
N LEU A 116 -3.06 2.11 15.04
CA LEU A 116 -2.28 3.32 14.78
C LEU A 116 -2.99 4.56 15.37
N ALA A 117 -4.28 4.71 15.10
CA ALA A 117 -5.07 5.86 15.55
C ALA A 117 -5.18 5.94 17.08
N LEU A 118 -5.26 4.80 17.76
CA LEU A 118 -5.34 4.74 19.23
C LEU A 118 -4.01 4.98 19.94
N ARG A 119 -2.87 4.77 19.26
CA ARG A 119 -1.53 5.03 19.81
C ARG A 119 -1.03 6.46 19.60
N GLY A 120 -1.70 7.21 18.72
CA GLY A 120 -1.41 8.63 18.46
C GLY A 120 -2.17 9.59 19.37
N ARG A 121 -2.91 9.07 20.36
CA ARG A 121 -3.50 9.82 21.47
C ARG A 121 -2.64 9.66 22.71
#